data_AF-A0A1S3Y825-F1
#
_entry.id   AF-A0A1S3Y825-F1
#
_cell.length_a   1.000
_cell.length_b   1.000
_cell.length_c   1.000
_cell.angle_alpha   90.00
_cell.angle_beta   90.00
_cell.angle_gamma   90.00
#
_symmetry.space_group_name_H-M   'P 1'
#
loop_
_entity.id
_entity.type
_entity.pdbx_description
1 polymer ?
#
loop_
_entity_poly.entity_id
_entity_poly.type
_entity_poly.pdbx_seq_one_letter_code
_entity_poly.pdbx_strand_id
1 'polypeptide(L)'
;MPIPRLVAQVFSCFNLLRVLALFHESNEINLFPLMITKLFHLRYLAVKCYVDLPASISELQNLQILIQEKFRAKNTSLPRKIWAMKNLRLMHLGTISYLPNPRRNSIRNKHMGMPNLEELFGLCSTSCTNKVFSGIPNLKRLIIHQTPVSTERRDNYFIDMSSLTKFEALKCFNYNLPCTIERFVFPTSLKRLSFDGCFSFPWADISTLVMLPNLEELKLKDYAVKGEVWRLRDEDKFESLKLLVFSGLYLERWEASSDSFPNLKRLVLKKCFLLKEIPIDFGEICTLESIELHNCSIAAEDSATIIEQEQADMGNNSLKGAEAYFEERSSNAIFPMQNF
;
A
#
# COMPACT_ATOMS: atom_id res chain seq x y z
N MET A 1 -31.66 -28.53 -7.41
CA MET A 1 -31.56 -28.22 -5.96
C MET A 1 -30.81 -26.91 -5.81
N PRO A 2 -31.21 -25.98 -4.93
CA PRO A 2 -30.46 -24.74 -4.80
C PRO A 2 -29.12 -25.05 -4.12
N ILE A 3 -28.02 -24.74 -4.83
CA ILE A 3 -26.62 -24.83 -4.39
C ILE A 3 -26.39 -24.40 -2.92
N PRO A 4 -27.10 -23.38 -2.37
CA PRO A 4 -26.99 -23.01 -0.95
C PRO A 4 -27.23 -24.13 0.08
N ARG A 5 -28.11 -25.11 -0.20
CA ARG A 5 -28.45 -26.16 0.77
C ARG A 5 -27.32 -27.18 0.96
N LEU A 6 -26.64 -27.55 -0.12
CA LEU A 6 -25.49 -28.46 -0.08
C LEU A 6 -24.31 -27.80 0.64
N VAL A 7 -24.03 -26.53 0.32
CA VAL A 7 -22.98 -25.75 0.99
C VAL A 7 -23.24 -25.66 2.50
N ALA A 8 -24.49 -25.41 2.91
CA ALA A 8 -24.85 -25.35 4.33
C ALA A 8 -24.68 -26.69 5.06
N GLN A 9 -25.04 -27.81 4.43
CA GLN A 9 -24.87 -29.16 4.99
C GLN A 9 -23.40 -29.56 5.11
N VAL A 10 -22.59 -29.24 4.11
CA VAL A 10 -21.14 -29.54 4.10
C VAL A 10 -20.48 -28.90 5.31
N PHE A 11 -20.72 -27.62 5.57
CA PHE A 11 -20.05 -26.92 6.65
C PHE A 11 -20.54 -27.24 8.06
N SER A 12 -21.78 -27.70 8.23
CA SER A 12 -22.24 -28.18 9.55
C SER A 12 -21.48 -29.41 10.05
N CYS A 13 -20.75 -30.11 9.17
CA CYS A 13 -19.93 -31.27 9.53
C CYS A 13 -18.51 -30.88 9.98
N PHE A 14 -18.06 -29.65 9.73
CA PHE A 14 -16.67 -29.22 9.97
C PHE A 14 -16.54 -28.25 11.16
N ASN A 15 -17.01 -28.66 12.34
CA ASN A 15 -17.00 -27.81 13.52
C ASN A 15 -15.58 -27.40 13.96
N LEU A 16 -14.56 -28.19 13.65
CA LEU A 16 -13.16 -27.90 13.98
C LEU A 16 -12.39 -27.15 12.87
N LEU A 17 -13.08 -26.70 11.82
CA LEU A 17 -12.44 -26.03 10.69
C LEU A 17 -11.71 -24.77 11.14
N ARG A 18 -10.42 -24.68 10.78
CA ARG A 18 -9.56 -23.53 11.09
C ARG A 18 -9.26 -22.66 9.87
N VAL A 19 -9.31 -23.24 8.68
CA VAL A 19 -8.96 -22.57 7.43
C VAL A 19 -10.08 -22.82 6.43
N LEU A 20 -10.61 -21.74 5.87
CA LEU A 20 -11.63 -21.81 4.82
C LEU A 20 -11.27 -20.81 3.72
N ALA A 21 -11.19 -21.31 2.50
CA ALA A 21 -11.00 -20.51 1.30
C ALA A 21 -12.10 -20.84 0.30
N LEU A 22 -12.88 -19.84 -0.11
CA LEU A 22 -14.00 -19.99 -1.03
C LEU A 22 -13.83 -19.00 -2.17
N PHE A 23 -13.26 -19.51 -3.27
CA PHE A 23 -13.14 -18.79 -4.52
C PHE A 23 -14.15 -19.39 -5.49
N HIS A 24 -15.33 -18.79 -5.57
CA HIS A 24 -16.36 -19.25 -6.50
C HIS A 24 -16.26 -18.46 -7.80
N GLU A 25 -16.15 -19.18 -8.93
CA GLU A 25 -16.11 -18.54 -10.25
C GLU A 25 -17.50 -18.26 -10.83
N SER A 26 -18.54 -18.93 -10.34
CA SER A 26 -19.88 -18.75 -10.86
C SER A 26 -20.55 -17.50 -10.27
N ASN A 27 -21.18 -16.73 -11.16
CA ASN A 27 -21.96 -15.51 -10.88
C ASN A 27 -23.24 -15.78 -10.06
N GLU A 28 -23.50 -17.03 -9.64
CA GLU A 28 -24.78 -17.41 -9.02
C GLU A 28 -24.82 -17.22 -7.49
N ILE A 29 -23.67 -17.18 -6.82
CA ILE A 29 -23.62 -16.96 -5.36
C ILE A 29 -23.62 -15.45 -5.07
N ASN A 30 -24.81 -14.86 -5.10
CA ASN A 30 -25.02 -13.45 -4.77
C ASN A 30 -25.01 -13.15 -3.26
N LEU A 31 -24.80 -14.13 -2.38
CA LEU A 31 -24.91 -13.94 -0.92
C LEU A 31 -23.72 -14.53 -0.17
N PHE A 32 -23.28 -13.85 0.89
CA PHE A 32 -22.32 -14.39 1.83
C PHE A 32 -22.94 -15.59 2.59
N PRO A 33 -22.30 -16.78 2.61
CA PRO A 33 -22.85 -17.94 3.31
C PRO A 33 -22.83 -17.73 4.84
N LEU A 34 -23.97 -17.32 5.42
CA LEU A 34 -24.08 -16.97 6.85
C LEU A 34 -23.75 -18.12 7.81
N MET A 35 -23.76 -19.36 7.36
CA MET A 35 -23.30 -20.46 8.21
C MET A 35 -21.81 -20.31 8.57
N ILE A 36 -20.99 -19.59 7.77
CA ILE A 36 -19.53 -19.52 7.96
C ILE A 36 -19.28 -18.89 9.31
N THR A 37 -20.14 -17.94 9.70
CA THR A 37 -20.03 -17.22 10.95
C THR A 37 -20.33 -18.08 12.19
N LYS A 38 -20.76 -19.34 12.01
CA LYS A 38 -20.92 -20.32 13.09
C LYS A 38 -19.67 -21.18 13.31
N LEU A 39 -18.67 -21.10 12.43
CA LEU A 39 -17.43 -21.88 12.53
C LEU A 39 -16.50 -21.26 13.59
N PHE A 40 -16.76 -21.56 14.86
CA PHE A 40 -16.07 -20.93 15.99
C PHE A 40 -14.54 -21.08 15.94
N HIS A 41 -14.02 -22.22 15.47
CA HIS A 41 -12.59 -22.49 15.42
C HIS A 41 -11.86 -21.85 14.24
N LEU A 42 -12.56 -21.14 13.36
CA LEU A 42 -12.00 -20.56 12.16
C LEU A 42 -10.98 -19.47 12.49
N ARG A 43 -9.79 -19.59 11.92
CA ARG A 43 -8.65 -18.66 12.06
C ARG A 43 -8.32 -17.95 10.75
N TYR A 44 -8.59 -18.60 9.62
CA TYR A 44 -8.36 -18.05 8.29
C TYR A 44 -9.64 -18.15 7.46
N LEU A 45 -10.08 -17.03 6.91
CA LEU A 45 -11.20 -16.96 5.98
C LEU A 45 -10.79 -16.15 4.75
N ALA A 46 -10.75 -16.79 3.59
CA ALA A 46 -10.69 -16.12 2.30
C ALA A 46 -12.00 -16.37 1.55
N VAL A 47 -12.67 -15.31 1.11
CA VAL A 47 -13.94 -15.43 0.38
C VAL A 47 -13.96 -14.49 -0.81
N LYS A 48 -14.43 -15.00 -1.94
CA LYS A 48 -14.81 -14.21 -3.10
C LYS A 48 -16.33 -14.05 -3.10
N CYS A 49 -16.83 -12.85 -2.86
CA CYS A 49 -18.27 -12.58 -2.68
C CYS A 49 -18.70 -11.28 -3.36
N TYR A 50 -19.95 -11.22 -3.82
CA TYR A 50 -20.51 -10.02 -4.48
C TYR A 50 -21.10 -9.00 -3.50
N VAL A 51 -21.34 -9.40 -2.25
CA VAL A 51 -22.00 -8.59 -1.22
C VAL A 51 -21.05 -8.15 -0.11
N ASP A 52 -21.50 -7.16 0.65
CA ASP A 52 -20.83 -6.69 1.86
C ASP A 52 -20.79 -7.79 2.92
N LEU A 53 -19.77 -7.73 3.79
CA LEU A 53 -19.66 -8.67 4.90
C LEU A 53 -20.85 -8.48 5.85
N PRO A 54 -21.57 -9.56 6.20
CA PRO A 54 -22.68 -9.46 7.12
C PRO A 54 -22.18 -9.11 8.51
N ALA A 55 -23.03 -8.49 9.33
CA ALA A 55 -22.68 -8.16 10.71
C ALA A 55 -22.33 -9.38 11.57
N SER A 56 -22.82 -10.57 11.20
CA SER A 56 -22.47 -11.82 11.87
C SER A 56 -21.02 -12.24 11.65
N ILE A 57 -20.25 -11.62 10.75
CA ILE A 57 -18.81 -11.92 10.61
C ILE A 57 -18.06 -11.76 11.94
N SER A 58 -18.55 -10.88 12.82
CA SER A 58 -18.01 -10.67 14.16
C SER A 58 -18.16 -11.87 15.09
N GLU A 59 -19.00 -12.85 14.77
CA GLU A 59 -19.14 -14.07 15.57
C GLU A 59 -17.91 -15.00 15.43
N LEU A 60 -17.08 -14.80 14.40
CA LEU A 60 -15.80 -15.49 14.21
C LEU A 60 -14.71 -14.94 15.13
N GLN A 61 -14.88 -15.14 16.44
CA GLN A 61 -14.03 -14.55 17.48
C GLN A 61 -12.56 -15.03 17.42
N ASN A 62 -12.29 -16.21 16.85
CA ASN A 62 -10.94 -16.76 16.71
C ASN A 62 -10.26 -16.40 15.37
N LEU A 63 -10.93 -15.62 14.52
CA LEU A 63 -10.41 -15.28 13.20
C LEU A 63 -9.18 -14.38 13.33
N GLN A 64 -8.12 -14.76 12.62
CA GLN A 64 -6.84 -14.06 12.56
C GLN A 64 -6.61 -13.41 11.20
N ILE A 65 -7.08 -14.05 10.13
CA ILE A 65 -6.90 -13.57 8.76
C ILE A 65 -8.27 -13.56 8.08
N LEU A 66 -8.64 -12.38 7.56
CA LEU A 66 -9.83 -12.17 6.76
C LEU A 66 -9.43 -11.59 5.41
N ILE A 67 -9.69 -12.33 4.33
CA ILE A 67 -9.51 -11.89 2.95
C ILE A 67 -10.87 -11.88 2.28
N GLN A 68 -11.27 -10.73 1.77
CA GLN A 68 -12.47 -10.58 0.96
C GLN A 68 -12.10 -10.07 -0.42
N GLU A 69 -12.26 -10.93 -1.42
CA GLU A 69 -12.20 -10.52 -2.83
C GLU A 69 -13.61 -10.17 -3.32
N LYS A 70 -13.71 -9.14 -4.17
CA LYS A 70 -14.96 -8.76 -4.83
C LYS A 70 -14.74 -8.60 -6.34
N PHE A 71 -15.72 -9.05 -7.13
CA PHE A 71 -15.68 -9.04 -8.60
C PHE A 71 -16.08 -7.69 -9.23
N ARG A 72 -16.90 -6.87 -8.53
CA ARG A 72 -17.38 -5.57 -9.05
C ARG A 72 -17.06 -4.45 -8.07
N ALA A 73 -16.55 -3.35 -8.63
CA ALA A 73 -16.02 -2.15 -7.98
C ALA A 73 -17.08 -1.28 -7.26
N LYS A 74 -18.03 -1.88 -6.55
CA LYS A 74 -18.85 -1.12 -5.59
C LYS A 74 -18.10 -1.05 -4.27
N ASN A 75 -18.00 0.18 -3.75
CA ASN A 75 -17.42 0.40 -2.44
C ASN A 75 -18.20 -0.38 -1.38
N THR A 76 -17.50 -0.86 -0.37
CA THR A 76 -18.03 -1.75 0.67
C THR A 76 -18.13 -0.99 1.98
N SER A 77 -19.22 -1.13 2.73
CA SER A 77 -19.25 -0.66 4.12
C SER A 77 -19.06 -1.83 5.08
N LEU A 78 -18.05 -1.77 5.92
CA LEU A 78 -17.83 -2.81 6.92
C LEU A 78 -18.88 -2.72 8.04
N PRO A 79 -19.37 -3.86 8.55
CA PRO A 79 -20.35 -3.85 9.62
C PRO A 79 -19.72 -3.30 10.90
N ARG A 80 -20.49 -2.52 11.65
CA ARG A 80 -20.01 -1.90 12.90
C ARG A 80 -19.48 -2.89 13.94
N LYS A 81 -20.00 -4.12 13.94
CA LYS A 81 -19.57 -5.17 14.87
C LYS A 81 -18.17 -5.73 14.56
N ILE A 82 -17.56 -5.36 13.43
CA ILE A 82 -16.19 -5.80 13.07
C ILE A 82 -15.17 -5.48 14.16
N TRP A 83 -15.37 -4.37 14.90
CA TRP A 83 -14.55 -3.97 16.04
C TRP A 83 -14.55 -4.93 17.23
N ALA A 84 -15.41 -5.97 17.23
CA ALA A 84 -15.39 -7.02 18.24
C ALA A 84 -14.36 -8.12 17.93
N MET A 85 -13.79 -8.18 16.73
CA MET A 85 -12.88 -9.23 16.27
C MET A 85 -11.45 -8.98 16.75
N LYS A 86 -11.21 -9.25 18.03
CA LYS A 86 -9.93 -8.89 18.69
C LYS A 86 -8.72 -9.71 18.24
N ASN A 87 -8.94 -10.91 17.74
CA ASN A 87 -7.86 -11.81 17.31
C ASN A 87 -7.42 -11.57 15.86
N LEU A 88 -8.09 -10.66 15.15
CA LEU A 88 -7.77 -10.36 13.76
C LEU A 88 -6.42 -9.67 13.68
N ARG A 89 -5.54 -10.20 12.83
CA ARG A 89 -4.18 -9.72 12.57
C ARG A 89 -4.06 -9.11 11.18
N LEU A 90 -4.74 -9.70 10.20
CA LEU A 90 -4.76 -9.23 8.82
C LEU A 90 -6.19 -9.12 8.30
N MET A 91 -6.51 -7.98 7.69
CA MET A 91 -7.74 -7.76 6.95
C MET A 91 -7.41 -7.25 5.55
N HIS A 92 -7.68 -8.06 4.53
CA HIS A 92 -7.53 -7.68 3.13
C HIS A 92 -8.89 -7.53 2.47
N LEU A 93 -9.18 -6.32 1.99
CA LEU A 93 -10.42 -6.00 1.31
C LEU A 93 -10.09 -5.64 -0.15
N GLY A 94 -10.54 -6.45 -1.10
CA GLY A 94 -10.25 -6.29 -2.52
C GLY A 94 -10.99 -5.12 -3.20
N THR A 95 -11.70 -4.28 -2.44
CA THR A 95 -12.36 -3.06 -2.92
C THR A 95 -12.25 -1.96 -1.88
N ILE A 96 -12.46 -0.72 -2.31
CA ILE A 96 -12.53 0.45 -1.43
C ILE A 96 -13.57 0.20 -0.35
N SER A 97 -13.12 0.19 0.90
CA SER A 97 -13.94 -0.19 2.04
C SER A 97 -14.00 0.91 3.09
N TYR A 98 -15.20 1.23 3.55
CA TYR A 98 -15.46 2.18 4.61
C TYR A 98 -15.50 1.46 5.95
N LEU A 99 -14.61 1.86 6.87
CA LEU A 99 -14.59 1.34 8.23
C LEU A 99 -15.35 2.32 9.13
N PRO A 100 -16.43 1.89 9.80
CA PRO A 100 -17.20 2.79 10.66
C PRO A 100 -16.40 3.18 11.90
N ASN A 101 -16.62 4.40 12.41
CA ASN A 101 -16.00 4.83 13.66
C ASN A 101 -16.37 3.89 14.84
N PRO A 102 -15.39 3.47 15.66
CA PRO A 102 -15.65 2.66 16.85
C PRO A 102 -16.55 3.45 17.81
N ARG A 103 -17.55 2.79 18.45
CA ARG A 103 -18.33 3.43 19.53
C ARG A 103 -17.51 3.41 20.81
N ARG A 104 -17.56 4.52 21.57
CA ARG A 104 -17.49 4.45 23.02
C ARG A 104 -18.83 3.91 23.51
N ASN A 105 -18.87 2.70 24.05
CA ASN A 105 -20.02 2.25 24.83
C ASN A 105 -19.92 2.90 26.21
N SER A 106 -20.70 3.96 26.43
CA SER A 106 -20.77 4.74 27.69
C SER A 106 -21.12 3.91 28.92
N ILE A 107 -21.70 2.72 28.74
CA ILE A 107 -22.21 1.88 29.85
C ILE A 107 -21.15 0.91 30.39
N ARG A 108 -20.06 0.61 29.65
CA ARG A 108 -19.13 -0.49 30.02
C ARG A 108 -17.64 -0.14 29.99
N ASN A 109 -17.24 1.09 29.65
CA ASN A 109 -15.82 1.49 29.49
C ASN A 109 -14.97 0.48 28.68
N LYS A 110 -15.61 -0.32 27.80
CA LYS A 110 -14.91 -1.31 27.00
C LYS A 110 -14.58 -0.65 25.67
N HIS A 111 -13.31 -0.32 25.46
CA HIS A 111 -12.81 0.10 24.17
C HIS A 111 -13.12 -1.01 23.15
N MET A 112 -14.02 -0.73 22.20
CA MET A 112 -14.17 -1.55 21.00
C MET A 112 -13.01 -1.21 20.07
N GLY A 113 -12.31 -2.24 19.61
CA GLY A 113 -11.05 -2.12 18.90
C GLY A 113 -10.56 -3.48 18.43
N MET A 114 -9.69 -3.48 17.42
CA MET A 114 -8.97 -4.65 16.93
C MET A 114 -7.50 -4.47 17.32
N PRO A 115 -7.14 -4.67 18.62
CA PRO A 115 -5.81 -4.34 19.12
C PRO A 115 -4.71 -5.20 18.51
N ASN A 116 -5.03 -6.39 17.98
CA ASN A 116 -4.05 -7.27 17.36
C ASN A 116 -3.95 -7.08 15.83
N LEU A 117 -4.69 -6.13 15.25
CA LEU A 117 -4.63 -5.89 13.82
C LEU A 117 -3.30 -5.25 13.46
N GLU A 118 -2.53 -5.94 12.63
CA GLU A 118 -1.20 -5.52 12.15
C GLU A 118 -1.27 -5.05 10.69
N GLU A 119 -2.18 -5.60 9.88
CA GLU A 119 -2.26 -5.31 8.45
C GLU A 119 -3.70 -5.05 8.02
N LEU A 120 -3.92 -3.92 7.34
CA LEU A 120 -5.23 -3.52 6.83
C LEU A 120 -5.11 -3.02 5.39
N PHE A 121 -5.81 -3.68 4.46
CA PHE A 121 -5.76 -3.34 3.04
C PHE A 121 -7.14 -2.98 2.50
N GLY A 122 -7.16 -2.03 1.57
CA GLY A 122 -8.39 -1.61 0.88
C GLY A 122 -9.18 -0.52 1.62
N LEU A 123 -8.58 0.18 2.59
CA LEU A 123 -9.29 1.17 3.39
C LEU A 123 -9.55 2.45 2.60
N CYS A 124 -10.76 3.00 2.69
CA CYS A 124 -11.05 4.31 2.14
C CYS A 124 -10.36 5.41 2.96
N SER A 125 -9.74 6.37 2.28
CA SER A 125 -9.14 7.57 2.87
C SER A 125 -10.05 8.28 3.87
N THR A 126 -11.36 8.40 3.60
CA THR A 126 -12.34 9.05 4.50
C THR A 126 -12.64 8.28 5.80
N SER A 127 -12.16 7.03 5.91
CA SER A 127 -12.19 6.25 7.16
C SER A 127 -10.91 6.40 7.99
N CYS A 128 -9.85 6.98 7.43
CA CYS A 128 -8.56 7.14 8.09
C CYS A 128 -8.59 8.32 9.09
N THR A 129 -9.28 8.13 10.21
CA THR A 129 -9.43 9.13 11.28
C THR A 129 -8.72 8.70 12.55
N ASN A 130 -8.38 9.66 13.42
CA ASN A 130 -7.75 9.37 14.73
C ASN A 130 -8.59 8.42 15.59
N LYS A 131 -9.94 8.48 15.47
CA LYS A 131 -10.84 7.52 16.15
C LYS A 131 -10.63 6.10 15.63
N VAL A 132 -10.51 5.93 14.32
CA VAL A 132 -10.24 4.62 13.70
C VAL A 132 -8.86 4.11 14.12
N PHE A 133 -7.81 4.94 14.00
CA PHE A 133 -6.45 4.54 14.37
C PHE A 133 -6.30 4.20 15.87
N SER A 134 -7.01 4.91 16.76
CA SER A 134 -7.07 4.54 18.18
C SER A 134 -7.69 3.15 18.44
N GLY A 135 -8.51 2.66 17.50
CA GLY A 135 -9.09 1.32 17.55
C GLY A 135 -8.18 0.22 16.99
N ILE A 136 -7.13 0.58 16.26
CA ILE A 136 -6.12 -0.33 15.66
C ILE A 136 -4.68 0.11 16.00
N PRO A 137 -4.35 0.22 17.30
CA PRO A 137 -3.11 0.86 17.75
C PRO A 137 -1.81 0.15 17.33
N ASN A 138 -1.86 -1.14 16.98
CA ASN A 138 -0.69 -1.94 16.61
C ASN A 138 -0.54 -2.13 15.09
N LEU A 139 -1.22 -1.31 14.29
CA LEU A 139 -1.16 -1.39 12.83
C LEU A 139 0.26 -1.12 12.34
N LYS A 140 0.77 -2.02 11.49
CA LYS A 140 2.09 -1.95 10.86
C LYS A 140 2.00 -1.58 9.39
N ARG A 141 0.98 -2.08 8.68
CA ARG A 141 0.85 -1.91 7.22
C ARG A 141 -0.56 -1.46 6.85
N LEU A 142 -0.65 -0.45 5.99
CA LEU A 142 -1.93 0.09 5.52
C LEU A 142 -1.89 0.33 4.02
N ILE A 143 -2.95 -0.14 3.33
CA ILE A 143 -3.25 0.25 1.95
C ILE A 143 -4.51 1.10 1.95
N ILE A 144 -4.38 2.35 1.47
CA ILE A 144 -5.45 3.34 1.38
C ILE A 144 -5.85 3.54 -0.08
N HIS A 145 -7.15 3.67 -0.33
CA HIS A 145 -7.69 4.21 -1.58
C HIS A 145 -8.25 5.62 -1.36
N GLN A 146 -7.73 6.57 -2.11
CA GLN A 146 -8.31 7.91 -2.20
C GLN A 146 -9.65 7.84 -2.93
N THR A 147 -10.63 8.58 -2.41
CA THR A 147 -11.94 8.75 -3.05
C THR A 147 -12.19 10.23 -3.28
N PRO A 148 -13.04 10.61 -4.25
CA PRO A 148 -13.43 12.00 -4.44
C PRO A 148 -14.07 12.49 -3.15
N VAL A 149 -13.42 13.43 -2.47
CA VAL A 149 -14.06 14.18 -1.39
C VAL A 149 -15.04 15.13 -2.07
N SER A 150 -16.32 15.08 -1.70
CA SER A 150 -17.29 16.06 -2.18
C SER A 150 -16.76 17.48 -1.88
N THR A 151 -16.98 18.40 -2.81
CA THR A 151 -16.47 19.79 -2.76
C THR A 151 -16.73 20.51 -1.43
N GLU A 152 -17.75 20.09 -0.69
CA GLU A 152 -18.16 20.64 0.60
C GLU A 152 -17.28 20.22 1.80
N ARG A 153 -16.33 19.28 1.63
CA ARG A 153 -15.45 18.77 2.70
C ARG A 153 -13.95 18.85 2.38
N ARG A 154 -13.55 19.72 1.44
CA ARG A 154 -12.13 19.85 1.06
C ARG A 154 -11.26 20.40 2.18
N ASP A 155 -11.85 21.18 3.07
CA ASP A 155 -11.10 21.89 4.09
C ASP A 155 -11.10 21.05 5.38
N ASN A 156 -9.92 20.59 5.80
CA ASN A 156 -9.61 19.94 7.10
C ASN A 156 -9.66 18.41 7.22
N TYR A 157 -9.70 17.62 6.14
CA TYR A 157 -9.52 16.16 6.27
C TYR A 157 -8.05 15.74 6.17
N PHE A 158 -7.40 15.68 7.33
CA PHE A 158 -6.07 15.09 7.52
C PHE A 158 -6.15 13.58 7.80
N ILE A 159 -5.21 12.84 7.23
CA ILE A 159 -4.90 11.45 7.56
C ILE A 159 -3.73 11.49 8.55
N ASP A 160 -4.07 11.63 9.83
CA ASP A 160 -3.08 11.72 10.89
C ASP A 160 -2.76 10.34 11.45
N MET A 161 -1.59 9.82 11.08
CA MET A 161 -1.10 8.50 11.49
C MET A 161 -0.04 8.61 12.61
N SER A 162 0.18 9.81 13.16
CA SER A 162 1.23 10.05 14.17
C SER A 162 1.09 9.17 15.42
N SER A 163 -0.13 8.78 15.77
CA SER A 163 -0.42 7.91 16.92
C SER A 163 -0.01 6.43 16.73
N LEU A 164 0.30 5.99 15.50
CA LEU A 164 0.63 4.60 15.20
C LEU A 164 2.14 4.36 15.31
N THR A 165 2.62 4.07 16.51
CA THR A 165 4.07 3.95 16.80
C THR A 165 4.76 2.72 16.21
N LYS A 166 3.99 1.76 15.69
CA LYS A 166 4.49 0.53 15.03
C LYS A 166 4.27 0.55 13.52
N PHE A 167 3.86 1.69 12.97
CA PHE A 167 3.47 1.81 11.59
C PHE A 167 4.67 1.90 10.67
N GLU A 168 4.86 0.90 9.82
CA GLU A 168 6.07 0.72 9.01
C GLU A 168 5.83 0.92 7.51
N ALA A 169 4.61 0.67 7.01
CA ALA A 169 4.36 0.72 5.57
C ALA A 169 3.00 1.33 5.21
N LEU A 170 3.05 2.28 4.27
CA LEU A 170 1.89 2.88 3.66
C LEU A 170 1.94 2.75 2.14
N LYS A 171 0.85 2.25 1.56
CA LYS A 171 0.56 2.46 0.14
C LYS A 171 -0.73 3.22 -0.03
N CYS A 172 -0.71 4.22 -0.89
CA CYS A 172 -1.88 5.00 -1.23
C CYS A 172 -2.12 4.92 -2.73
N PHE A 173 -3.35 4.56 -3.12
CA PHE A 173 -3.83 4.61 -4.48
C PHE A 173 -4.74 5.83 -4.69
N ASN A 174 -4.58 6.55 -5.79
CA ASN A 174 -5.51 7.61 -6.18
C ASN A 174 -5.89 7.52 -7.65
N TYR A 175 -7.16 7.25 -7.94
CA TYR A 175 -7.69 7.20 -9.31
C TYR A 175 -8.54 8.44 -9.64
N ASN A 176 -8.47 9.48 -8.80
CA ASN A 176 -9.35 10.64 -8.87
C ASN A 176 -8.53 11.93 -9.04
N LEU A 177 -9.08 13.05 -8.54
CA LEU A 177 -8.46 14.37 -8.62
C LEU A 177 -7.18 14.48 -7.75
N PRO A 178 -6.28 15.41 -8.10
CA PRO A 178 -5.11 15.76 -7.30
C PRO A 178 -5.42 16.05 -5.83
N CYS A 179 -4.44 15.79 -4.96
CA CYS A 179 -4.46 16.22 -3.56
C CYS A 179 -3.07 16.71 -3.11
N THR A 180 -2.98 17.30 -1.92
CA THR A 180 -1.72 17.74 -1.30
C THR A 180 -1.17 16.70 -0.35
N ILE A 181 0.17 16.55 -0.32
CA ILE A 181 0.86 15.64 0.58
C ILE A 181 0.70 16.06 2.05
N GLU A 182 0.49 17.35 2.31
CA GLU A 182 0.30 17.91 3.66
C GLU A 182 -0.91 17.32 4.38
N ARG A 183 -1.81 16.67 3.64
CA ARG A 183 -2.94 15.92 4.23
C ARG A 183 -2.48 14.68 5.01
N PHE A 184 -1.26 14.20 4.81
CA PHE A 184 -0.73 13.03 5.47
C PHE A 184 0.22 13.46 6.59
N VAL A 185 -0.09 13.07 7.83
CA VAL A 185 0.84 13.18 8.95
C VAL A 185 1.46 11.82 9.18
N PHE A 186 2.72 11.66 8.77
CA PHE A 186 3.44 10.40 8.87
C PHE A 186 4.09 10.24 10.25
N PRO A 187 4.03 9.04 10.87
CA PRO A 187 4.80 8.74 12.06
C PRO A 187 6.27 8.49 11.71
N THR A 188 7.17 8.73 12.65
CA THR A 188 8.62 8.51 12.48
C THR A 188 9.00 7.03 12.30
N SER A 189 8.12 6.10 12.64
CA SER A 189 8.32 4.66 12.43
C SER A 189 8.16 4.22 10.98
N LEU A 190 7.69 5.09 10.08
CA LEU A 190 7.41 4.76 8.69
C LEU A 190 8.69 4.41 7.93
N LYS A 191 8.70 3.25 7.28
CA LYS A 191 9.84 2.72 6.52
C LYS A 191 9.57 2.60 5.03
N ARG A 192 8.33 2.34 4.63
CA ARG A 192 7.97 2.10 3.23
C ARG A 192 6.80 2.99 2.84
N LEU A 193 7.00 3.81 1.83
CA LEU A 193 5.99 4.73 1.32
C LEU A 193 5.80 4.53 -0.18
N SER A 194 4.55 4.32 -0.58
CA SER A 194 4.19 4.21 -1.99
C SER A 194 2.97 5.06 -2.33
N PHE A 195 3.11 5.89 -3.37
CA PHE A 195 2.02 6.62 -4.00
C PHE A 195 1.85 6.12 -5.43
N ASP A 196 0.61 5.80 -5.79
CA ASP A 196 0.27 5.12 -7.04
C ASP A 196 -1.03 5.74 -7.60
N GLY A 197 -0.92 6.40 -8.75
CA GLY A 197 -2.02 7.10 -9.40
C GLY A 197 -1.97 8.63 -9.26
N CYS A 198 -3.05 9.30 -9.65
CA CYS A 198 -3.17 10.73 -9.90
C CYS A 198 -3.13 11.63 -8.64
N PHE A 199 -2.07 11.56 -7.85
CA PHE A 199 -1.83 12.48 -6.73
C PHE A 199 -1.41 13.87 -7.19
N SER A 200 -0.56 13.95 -8.22
CA SER A 200 -0.06 15.21 -8.78
C SER A 200 0.65 16.08 -7.71
N PHE A 201 1.42 15.45 -6.82
CA PHE A 201 2.22 16.17 -5.83
C PHE A 201 3.32 16.97 -6.53
N PRO A 202 3.54 18.26 -6.21
CA PRO A 202 4.75 18.95 -6.61
C PRO A 202 6.01 18.20 -6.15
N TRP A 203 7.11 18.28 -6.90
CA TRP A 203 8.39 17.73 -6.43
C TRP A 203 8.86 18.34 -5.09
N ALA A 204 8.61 19.63 -4.86
CA ALA A 204 8.92 20.28 -3.59
C ALA A 204 8.25 19.59 -2.39
N ASP A 205 7.00 19.15 -2.56
CA ASP A 205 6.24 18.41 -1.55
C ASP A 205 6.86 17.03 -1.28
N ILE A 206 7.31 16.34 -2.33
CA ILE A 206 8.02 15.05 -2.21
C ILE A 206 9.35 15.23 -1.48
N SER A 207 10.09 16.31 -1.74
CA SER A 207 11.36 16.59 -1.08
C SER A 207 11.21 16.75 0.44
N THR A 208 10.03 17.15 0.95
CA THR A 208 9.79 17.21 2.41
C THR A 208 9.87 15.84 3.11
N LEU A 209 9.76 14.74 2.36
CA LEU A 209 9.87 13.38 2.90
C LEU A 209 11.27 13.06 3.44
N VAL A 210 12.26 13.90 3.14
CA VAL A 210 13.60 13.86 3.74
C VAL A 210 13.56 13.90 5.27
N MET A 211 12.51 14.51 5.85
CA MET A 211 12.30 14.62 7.28
C MET A 211 11.89 13.28 7.94
N LEU A 212 11.66 12.22 7.17
CA LEU A 212 11.30 10.91 7.69
C LEU A 212 12.57 10.08 7.99
N PRO A 213 12.96 9.95 9.27
CA PRO A 213 14.29 9.45 9.62
C PRO A 213 14.50 7.98 9.28
N ASN A 214 13.42 7.19 9.19
CA ASN A 214 13.47 5.75 8.97
C ASN A 214 12.95 5.33 7.59
N LEU A 215 12.75 6.28 6.65
CA LEU A 215 12.21 5.95 5.34
C LEU A 215 13.25 5.16 4.51
N GLU A 216 13.02 3.87 4.36
CA GLU A 216 13.90 2.93 3.64
C GLU A 216 13.47 2.71 2.18
N GLU A 217 12.17 2.84 1.87
CA GLU A 217 11.66 2.66 0.52
C GLU A 217 10.68 3.77 0.12
N LEU A 218 10.92 4.37 -1.04
CA LEU A 218 10.02 5.35 -1.67
C LEU A 218 9.64 4.89 -3.07
N LYS A 219 8.34 4.76 -3.34
CA LYS A 219 7.81 4.32 -4.64
C LYS A 219 6.78 5.32 -5.15
N LEU A 220 7.08 5.99 -6.25
CA LEU A 220 6.20 6.97 -6.89
C LEU A 220 5.79 6.43 -8.26
N LYS A 221 4.49 6.26 -8.47
CA LYS A 221 3.96 5.58 -9.66
C LYS A 221 2.79 6.34 -10.28
N ASP A 222 2.72 6.31 -11.61
CA ASP A 222 1.58 6.70 -12.44
C ASP A 222 0.97 8.06 -12.02
N TYR A 223 1.56 9.18 -12.46
CA TYR A 223 1.07 10.53 -12.13
C TYR A 223 1.05 10.90 -10.62
N ALA A 224 1.81 10.16 -9.79
CA ALA A 224 1.95 10.50 -8.36
C ALA A 224 2.53 11.90 -8.14
N VAL A 225 3.38 12.37 -9.06
CA VAL A 225 4.10 13.63 -8.97
C VAL A 225 3.86 14.48 -10.22
N LYS A 226 3.89 15.80 -10.07
CA LYS A 226 3.82 16.79 -11.16
C LYS A 226 5.10 17.63 -11.22
N GLY A 227 5.44 18.03 -12.43
CA GLY A 227 6.63 18.83 -12.73
C GLY A 227 7.73 18.01 -13.38
N GLU A 228 8.47 18.67 -14.26
CA GLU A 228 9.50 18.06 -15.10
C GLU A 228 10.88 18.01 -14.43
N VAL A 229 11.07 18.79 -13.36
CA VAL A 229 12.36 18.92 -12.66
C VAL A 229 12.19 18.53 -11.21
N TRP A 230 12.98 17.54 -10.76
CA TRP A 230 13.17 17.26 -9.35
C TRP A 230 14.54 17.73 -8.92
N ARG A 231 14.59 18.80 -8.11
CA ARG A 231 15.81 19.35 -7.53
C ARG A 231 15.80 19.13 -6.02
N LEU A 232 16.85 18.49 -5.51
CA LEU A 232 17.17 18.44 -4.09
C LEU A 232 18.23 19.50 -3.77
N ARG A 233 18.11 20.13 -2.61
CA ARG A 233 19.17 21.02 -2.10
C ARG A 233 20.27 20.16 -1.47
N ASP A 234 21.47 20.71 -1.34
CA ASP A 234 22.62 20.00 -0.74
C ASP A 234 22.34 19.51 0.71
N GLU A 235 21.43 20.19 1.40
CA GLU A 235 20.95 19.86 2.75
C GLU A 235 19.84 18.79 2.79
N ASP A 236 19.21 18.46 1.65
CA ASP A 236 18.11 17.51 1.57
C ASP A 236 18.62 16.06 1.42
N LYS A 237 18.98 15.42 2.54
CA LYS A 237 19.54 14.06 2.58
C LYS A 237 18.55 12.98 3.00
N PHE A 238 18.23 12.05 2.11
CA PHE A 238 17.43 10.86 2.41
C PHE A 238 18.26 9.80 3.14
N GLU A 239 18.57 10.06 4.41
CA GLU A 239 19.54 9.30 5.22
C GLU A 239 19.30 7.78 5.24
N SER A 240 18.05 7.33 5.33
CA SER A 240 17.73 5.90 5.46
C SER A 240 17.33 5.22 4.16
N LEU A 241 17.24 5.96 3.04
CA LEU A 241 16.59 5.46 1.83
C LEU A 241 17.49 4.44 1.12
N LYS A 242 16.96 3.22 0.94
CA LYS A 242 17.65 2.09 0.31
C LYS A 242 17.07 1.74 -1.05
N LEU A 243 15.78 1.99 -1.26
CA LEU A 243 15.09 1.70 -2.51
C LEU A 243 14.29 2.91 -3.00
N LEU A 244 14.59 3.34 -4.22
CA LEU A 244 13.83 4.37 -4.92
C LEU A 244 13.23 3.77 -6.20
N VAL A 245 11.90 3.86 -6.33
CA VAL A 245 11.18 3.34 -7.51
C VAL A 245 10.36 4.43 -8.16
N PHE A 246 10.66 4.73 -9.41
CA PHE A 246 9.83 5.58 -10.27
C PHE A 246 9.18 4.76 -11.36
N SER A 247 7.88 4.96 -11.55
CA SER A 247 7.13 4.29 -12.61
C SER A 247 6.16 5.24 -13.30
N GLY A 248 6.29 5.46 -14.61
CA GLY A 248 5.36 6.28 -15.38
C GLY A 248 5.27 7.73 -14.87
N LEU A 249 6.42 8.33 -14.55
CA LEU A 249 6.53 9.73 -14.12
C LEU A 249 6.95 10.62 -15.28
N TYR A 250 6.51 11.88 -15.26
CA TYR A 250 6.91 12.94 -16.21
C TYR A 250 8.14 13.71 -15.71
N LEU A 251 9.18 12.97 -15.29
CA LEU A 251 10.45 13.56 -14.86
C LEU A 251 11.36 13.71 -16.08
N GLU A 252 11.81 14.93 -16.36
CA GLU A 252 12.80 15.22 -17.41
C GLU A 252 14.19 15.44 -16.86
N ARG A 253 14.32 16.24 -15.80
CA ARG A 253 15.60 16.59 -15.19
C ARG A 253 15.60 16.19 -13.74
N TRP A 254 16.61 15.44 -13.36
CA TRP A 254 16.84 15.04 -11.99
C TRP A 254 18.12 15.69 -11.51
N GLU A 255 18.00 16.61 -10.57
CA GLU A 255 19.11 17.37 -10.01
C GLU A 255 19.30 16.96 -8.54
N ALA A 256 20.20 16.01 -8.31
CA ALA A 256 20.56 15.47 -7.01
C ALA A 256 22.02 15.00 -7.05
N SER A 257 22.67 14.93 -5.91
CA SER A 257 24.05 14.43 -5.76
C SER A 257 24.08 13.08 -5.04
N SER A 258 25.24 12.43 -4.99
CA SER A 258 25.51 11.24 -4.17
C SER A 258 25.09 11.44 -2.71
N ASP A 259 25.41 12.62 -2.17
CA ASP A 259 25.09 13.08 -0.82
C ASP A 259 23.59 13.13 -0.51
N SER A 260 22.74 13.25 -1.54
CA SER A 260 21.28 13.27 -1.39
C SER A 260 20.73 11.89 -0.98
N PHE A 261 21.45 10.81 -1.31
CA PHE A 261 21.01 9.41 -1.14
C PHE A 261 22.14 8.49 -0.64
N PRO A 262 22.74 8.78 0.53
CA PRO A 262 24.00 8.15 0.96
C PRO A 262 23.92 6.64 1.21
N ASN A 263 22.70 6.09 1.43
CA ASN A 263 22.47 4.68 1.72
C ASN A 263 21.65 3.96 0.63
N LEU A 264 21.53 4.55 -0.56
CA LEU A 264 20.77 3.97 -1.66
C LEU A 264 21.43 2.68 -2.14
N LYS A 265 20.64 1.61 -2.17
CA LYS A 265 21.06 0.29 -2.67
C LYS A 265 20.48 0.01 -4.04
N ARG A 266 19.24 0.43 -4.29
CA ARG A 266 18.50 0.04 -5.48
C ARG A 266 17.74 1.22 -6.07
N LEU A 267 18.01 1.50 -7.33
CA LEU A 267 17.24 2.44 -8.15
C LEU A 267 16.46 1.65 -9.20
N VAL A 268 15.14 1.86 -9.28
CA VAL A 268 14.28 1.20 -10.26
C VAL A 268 13.47 2.25 -11.03
N LEU A 269 13.74 2.37 -12.32
CA LEU A 269 13.06 3.28 -13.23
C LEU A 269 12.24 2.49 -14.24
N LYS A 270 10.94 2.77 -14.33
CA LYS A 270 10.03 2.10 -15.26
C LYS A 270 9.23 3.12 -16.03
N LYS A 271 9.18 3.03 -17.36
CA LYS A 271 8.36 3.92 -18.19
C LYS A 271 8.72 5.40 -17.97
N CYS A 272 10.00 5.70 -17.69
CA CYS A 272 10.53 7.04 -17.50
C CYS A 272 11.03 7.57 -18.85
N PHE A 273 10.11 7.78 -19.79
CA PHE A 273 10.42 8.05 -21.20
C PHE A 273 11.08 9.41 -21.47
N LEU A 274 10.95 10.36 -20.54
CA LEU A 274 11.40 11.74 -20.72
C LEU A 274 12.67 12.08 -19.94
N LEU A 275 13.14 11.17 -19.07
CA LEU A 275 14.29 11.42 -18.21
C LEU A 275 15.53 11.62 -19.07
N LYS A 276 16.20 12.77 -18.93
CA LYS A 276 17.38 13.11 -19.74
C LYS A 276 18.66 12.47 -19.23
N GLU A 277 18.75 12.26 -17.92
CA GLU A 277 19.90 11.59 -17.30
C GLU A 277 19.52 11.09 -15.91
N ILE A 278 20.24 10.07 -15.45
CA ILE A 278 20.38 9.77 -14.03
C ILE A 278 21.56 10.61 -13.53
N PRO A 279 21.48 11.29 -12.37
CA PRO A 279 22.60 12.10 -11.89
C PRO A 279 23.89 11.29 -11.83
N ILE A 280 24.93 11.75 -12.52
CA ILE A 280 26.16 10.97 -12.69
C ILE A 280 26.88 10.73 -11.37
N ASP A 281 26.76 11.67 -10.43
CA ASP A 281 27.25 11.57 -9.05
C ASP A 281 26.76 10.30 -8.34
N PHE A 282 25.70 9.63 -8.81
CA PHE A 282 25.27 8.33 -8.26
C PHE A 282 26.36 7.25 -8.41
N GLY A 283 27.32 7.46 -9.32
CA GLY A 283 28.59 6.74 -9.40
C GLY A 283 29.33 6.69 -8.06
N GLU A 284 29.26 7.73 -7.23
CA GLU A 284 29.98 7.79 -5.95
C GLU A 284 29.22 7.11 -4.78
N ILE A 285 27.98 6.67 -4.98
CA ILE A 285 27.17 6.04 -3.94
C ILE A 285 27.69 4.62 -3.70
N CYS A 286 28.56 4.47 -2.70
CA CYS A 286 29.25 3.20 -2.41
C CYS A 286 28.30 2.06 -2.00
N THR A 287 27.06 2.36 -1.58
CA THR A 287 26.05 1.36 -1.20
C THR A 287 25.22 0.85 -2.39
N LEU A 288 25.39 1.42 -3.58
CA LEU A 288 24.56 1.11 -4.74
C LEU A 288 24.85 -0.31 -5.25
N GLU A 289 23.80 -1.12 -5.31
CA GLU A 289 23.84 -2.56 -5.64
C GLU A 289 23.13 -2.86 -6.97
N SER A 290 22.16 -2.05 -7.41
CA SER A 290 21.51 -2.21 -8.73
C SER A 290 20.85 -0.94 -9.25
N ILE A 291 20.94 -0.73 -10.57
CA ILE A 291 20.09 0.19 -11.33
C ILE A 291 19.24 -0.66 -12.29
N GLU A 292 17.92 -0.61 -12.18
CA GLU A 292 16.99 -1.37 -13.03
C GLU A 292 16.21 -0.40 -13.93
N LEU A 293 16.28 -0.57 -15.24
CA LEU A 293 15.58 0.27 -16.23
C LEU A 293 14.58 -0.58 -17.02
N HIS A 294 13.34 -0.10 -17.13
CA HIS A 294 12.31 -0.79 -17.90
C HIS A 294 11.59 0.20 -18.80
N ASN A 295 11.76 0.09 -20.13
CA ASN A 295 11.17 1.03 -21.09
C ASN A 295 11.47 2.50 -20.72
N CYS A 296 12.74 2.86 -20.53
CA CYS A 296 13.16 4.24 -20.24
C CYS A 296 13.71 4.92 -21.50
N SER A 297 14.12 6.18 -21.40
CA SER A 297 14.82 6.88 -22.47
C SER A 297 16.23 6.29 -22.67
N ILE A 298 16.73 6.39 -23.90
CA ILE A 298 18.13 6.02 -24.23
C ILE A 298 19.11 6.81 -23.35
N ALA A 299 18.84 8.09 -23.10
CA ALA A 299 19.72 8.93 -22.29
C ALA A 299 19.80 8.48 -20.81
N ALA A 300 18.73 7.91 -20.25
CA ALA A 300 18.77 7.30 -18.93
C ALA A 300 19.57 5.98 -18.92
N GLU A 301 19.48 5.20 -19.99
CA GLU A 301 20.29 3.97 -20.19
C GLU A 301 21.79 4.29 -20.33
N ASP A 302 22.12 5.32 -21.11
CA ASP A 302 23.50 5.82 -21.26
C ASP A 302 24.07 6.27 -19.91
N SER A 303 23.30 7.04 -19.13
CA SER A 303 23.70 7.50 -17.79
C SER A 303 23.97 6.33 -16.84
N ALA A 304 23.11 5.32 -16.83
CA ALA A 304 23.28 4.13 -15.99
C ALA A 304 24.55 3.35 -16.35
N THR A 305 24.85 3.24 -17.65
CA THR A 305 26.08 2.58 -18.13
C THR A 305 27.33 3.32 -17.65
N ILE A 306 27.31 4.66 -17.65
CA ILE A 306 28.44 5.47 -17.14
C ILE A 306 28.60 5.28 -15.63
N ILE A 307 27.50 5.33 -14.86
CA ILE A 307 27.50 5.09 -13.41
C ILE A 307 28.06 3.69 -13.09
N GLU A 308 27.71 2.69 -13.89
CA GLU A 308 28.23 1.32 -13.73
C GLU A 308 29.73 1.22 -13.98
N GLN A 309 30.22 1.88 -15.03
CA GLN A 309 31.65 1.92 -15.32
C GLN A 309 32.42 2.61 -14.19
N GLU A 310 31.91 3.72 -13.66
CA GLU A 310 32.54 4.44 -12.56
C GLU A 310 32.60 3.60 -11.28
N GLN A 311 31.52 2.90 -10.95
CA GLN A 311 31.47 1.97 -9.82
C GLN A 311 32.45 0.81 -9.99
N ALA A 312 32.60 0.28 -11.21
CA ALA A 312 33.59 -0.75 -11.52
C ALA A 312 35.04 -0.22 -11.37
N ASP A 313 35.31 0.99 -11.85
CA ASP A 313 36.62 1.65 -11.74
C ASP A 313 37.00 1.94 -10.28
N MET A 314 36.01 2.20 -9.42
CA MET A 314 36.19 2.33 -7.97
C MET A 314 36.24 0.98 -7.22
N GLY A 315 36.12 -0.14 -7.92
CA GLY A 315 36.22 -1.49 -7.37
C GLY A 315 34.91 -2.05 -6.79
N ASN A 316 33.77 -1.39 -6.98
CA ASN A 316 32.46 -1.94 -6.64
C ASN A 316 31.93 -2.86 -7.75
N ASN A 317 32.45 -4.09 -7.78
CA ASN A 317 31.99 -5.13 -8.71
C ASN A 317 30.63 -5.75 -8.32
N SER A 318 29.98 -5.26 -7.26
CA SER A 318 28.71 -5.82 -6.75
C SER A 318 27.48 -5.23 -7.43
N LEU A 319 27.64 -4.13 -8.17
CA LEU A 319 26.57 -3.49 -8.92
C LEU A 319 26.11 -4.44 -10.03
N LYS A 320 24.88 -4.95 -9.92
CA LYS A 320 24.25 -5.72 -10.99
C LYS A 320 23.87 -4.73 -12.09
N GLY A 321 24.37 -4.99 -13.30
CA GLY A 321 24.26 -4.08 -14.43
C GLY A 321 22.82 -3.70 -14.78
N ALA A 322 22.68 -2.62 -15.54
CA ALA A 322 21.43 -2.03 -15.97
C ALA A 322 20.69 -3.01 -16.87
N GLU A 323 19.85 -3.84 -16.26
CA GLU A 323 19.05 -4.79 -17.01
C GLU A 323 17.86 -4.03 -17.62
N ALA A 324 18.00 -3.64 -18.90
CA ALA A 324 16.93 -3.10 -19.71
C ALA A 324 15.95 -4.23 -20.08
N TYR A 325 14.77 -4.24 -19.47
CA TYR A 325 13.71 -5.21 -19.83
C TYR A 325 12.56 -4.55 -20.60
N PHE A 326 12.19 -5.18 -21.71
CA PHE A 326 10.97 -4.87 -22.47
C PHE A 326 9.85 -5.80 -21.99
N GLU A 327 8.80 -5.26 -21.35
CA GLU A 327 7.59 -6.05 -21.03
C GLU A 327 6.65 -6.12 -22.25
N GLU A 328 6.43 -7.32 -22.78
CA GLU A 328 5.28 -7.62 -23.64
C GLU A 328 3.98 -7.58 -22.81
N ARG A 329 2.96 -6.88 -23.33
CA ARG A 329 1.63 -6.81 -22.72
C ARG A 329 1.04 -8.22 -22.59
N SER A 330 0.87 -8.68 -21.35
CA SER A 330 -0.07 -9.76 -21.05
C SER A 330 -0.91 -9.47 -19.81
N SER A 331 -2.18 -9.81 -19.98
CA SER A 331 -3.35 -9.45 -19.20
C SER A 331 -3.42 -10.16 -17.84
N ASN A 332 -3.97 -9.45 -16.84
CA ASN A 332 -4.67 -9.97 -15.66
C ASN A 332 -4.14 -11.29 -15.07
N ALA A 333 -3.10 -11.20 -14.24
CA ALA A 333 -2.81 -12.23 -13.24
C ALA A 333 -2.54 -11.55 -11.89
N ILE A 334 -3.22 -12.04 -10.85
CA ILE A 334 -3.03 -11.66 -9.46
C ILE A 334 -1.61 -12.09 -9.09
N PHE A 335 -0.70 -11.13 -8.94
CA PHE A 335 0.61 -11.40 -8.36
C PHE A 335 0.44 -11.83 -6.89
N PRO A 336 1.17 -12.86 -6.42
CA PRO A 336 1.41 -13.01 -5.00
C PRO A 336 2.17 -11.76 -4.52
N MET A 337 1.55 -10.97 -3.64
CA MET A 337 2.19 -9.82 -2.99
C MET A 337 3.21 -10.32 -1.94
N GLN A 338 4.30 -10.92 -2.40
CA GLN A 338 5.48 -11.17 -1.57
C GLN A 338 6.43 -9.96 -1.51
N ASN A 339 6.17 -8.89 -2.27
CA ASN A 339 6.99 -7.68 -2.25
C ASN A 339 6.18 -6.44 -1.79
N PHE A 340 5.80 -6.45 -0.50
CA PHE A 340 5.41 -5.28 0.30
C PHE A 340 6.04 -5.31 1.69
#